data_AF-A0A8I0L4L2-F1
#
_entry.id   AF-A0A8I0L4L2-F1
#
_cell.length_a   1.000
_cell.length_b   1.000
_cell.length_c   1.000
_cell.angle_alpha   90.00
_cell.angle_beta   90.00
_cell.angle_gamma   90.00
#
_symmetry.space_group_name_H-M   'P 1'
#
loop_
_entity.id
_entity.type
_entity.pdbx_description
1 polymer ?
#
loop_
_entity_poly.entity_id
_entity_poly.type
_entity_poly.pdbx_seq_one_letter_code
_entity_poly.pdbx_strand_id
1 'polypeptide(L)'
;MPRKPPASASPAALLRVATKEAYERVLVLLNASFADFSPEQQRRIRAAVAVEHSTHPGPRAKPAKAAAEAPPRYWLPHSQVTWSGRGRVPQAFLAWEGTVAHTEWKKHHPDERFPAYPG
;
A
#
# COMPACT_ATOMS: atom_id res chain seq x y z
N MET A 1 -43.99 -53.46 -14.75
CA MET A 1 -42.95 -52.45 -15.04
C MET A 1 -42.74 -51.58 -13.79
N PRO A 2 -41.61 -51.68 -13.08
CA PRO A 2 -41.37 -50.81 -11.93
C PRO A 2 -40.93 -49.42 -12.44
N ARG A 3 -41.72 -48.38 -12.12
CA ARG A 3 -41.33 -46.99 -12.35
C ARG A 3 -40.21 -46.66 -11.36
N LYS A 4 -39.01 -46.42 -11.87
CA LYS A 4 -37.86 -45.95 -11.10
C LYS A 4 -38.25 -44.62 -10.43
N PRO A 5 -38.12 -44.46 -9.11
CA PRO A 5 -38.38 -43.17 -8.47
C PRO A 5 -37.42 -42.12 -9.04
N PRO A 6 -37.84 -40.85 -9.19
CA PRO A 6 -36.93 -39.80 -9.64
C PRO A 6 -35.78 -39.74 -8.65
N ALA A 7 -34.55 -39.80 -9.17
CA ALA A 7 -33.36 -39.69 -8.34
C ALA A 7 -33.43 -38.36 -7.58
N SER A 8 -33.78 -38.41 -6.30
CA SER A 8 -33.71 -37.25 -5.42
C SER A 8 -32.31 -36.66 -5.55
N ALA A 9 -32.23 -35.43 -6.05
CA ALA A 9 -30.96 -34.75 -6.22
C ALA A 9 -30.25 -34.77 -4.87
N SER A 10 -29.04 -35.31 -4.85
CA SER A 10 -28.24 -35.35 -3.62
C SER A 10 -28.13 -33.95 -3.02
N PRO A 11 -28.11 -33.79 -1.69
CA PRO A 11 -28.00 -32.49 -1.04
C PRO A 11 -26.83 -31.64 -1.59
N ALA A 12 -25.72 -32.29 -1.95
CA ALA A 12 -24.58 -31.64 -2.59
C ALA A 12 -24.90 -31.07 -3.99
N ALA A 13 -25.72 -31.75 -4.78
CA ALA A 13 -26.14 -31.25 -6.09
C ALA A 13 -27.07 -30.02 -5.96
N LEU A 14 -27.99 -30.04 -5.00
CA LEU A 14 -28.86 -28.90 -4.70
C LEU A 14 -28.04 -27.69 -4.22
N LEU A 15 -27.05 -27.92 -3.35
CA LEU A 15 -26.12 -26.87 -2.92
C LEU A 15 -25.36 -26.26 -4.11
N ARG A 16 -24.82 -27.09 -5.02
CA ARG A 16 -24.10 -26.58 -6.20
C ARG A 16 -24.97 -25.71 -7.09
N VAL A 17 -26.21 -26.12 -7.34
CA VAL A 17 -27.17 -25.33 -8.14
C VAL A 17 -27.50 -24.01 -7.44
N ALA A 18 -27.80 -24.05 -6.13
CA ALA A 18 -28.08 -22.85 -5.35
C ALA A 18 -26.87 -21.90 -5.30
N THR A 19 -25.65 -22.42 -5.16
CA THR A 19 -24.43 -21.61 -5.19
C THR A 19 -24.22 -20.94 -6.55
N LYS A 20 -24.44 -21.66 -7.65
CA LYS A 20 -24.33 -21.09 -9.00
C LYS A 20 -25.33 -19.95 -9.21
N GLU A 21 -26.57 -20.17 -8.81
CA GLU A 21 -27.63 -19.18 -8.95
C GLU A 21 -27.37 -17.95 -8.05
N ALA A 22 -26.89 -18.16 -6.83
CA ALA A 22 -26.49 -17.07 -5.94
C ALA A 22 -25.30 -16.27 -6.51
N TYR A 23 -24.31 -16.94 -7.10
CA TYR A 23 -23.17 -16.29 -7.74
C TYR A 23 -23.60 -15.38 -8.89
N GLU A 24 -24.46 -15.87 -9.79
CA GLU A 24 -24.98 -15.08 -10.91
C GLU A 24 -25.77 -13.86 -10.42
N ARG A 25 -26.63 -14.03 -9.41
CA ARG A 25 -27.38 -12.93 -8.79
C ARG A 25 -26.46 -11.86 -8.19
N VAL A 26 -25.43 -12.27 -7.45
CA VAL A 26 -24.47 -11.34 -6.83
C VAL A 26 -23.75 -10.53 -7.90
N LEU A 27 -23.30 -11.16 -8.99
CA LEU A 27 -22.64 -10.45 -10.09
C LEU A 27 -23.56 -9.44 -10.77
N VAL A 28 -24.81 -9.81 -11.05
CA VAL A 28 -25.78 -8.89 -11.67
C VAL A 28 -26.02 -7.68 -10.77
N LEU A 29 -26.23 -7.88 -9.46
CA LEU A 29 -26.47 -6.80 -8.51
C LEU A 29 -25.25 -5.87 -8.35
N LEU A 30 -24.05 -6.45 -8.26
CA LEU A 30 -22.83 -5.65 -8.19
C LEU A 30 -22.61 -4.86 -9.48
N ASN A 31 -22.82 -5.45 -10.65
CA ASN A 31 -22.63 -4.72 -11.91
C ASN A 31 -23.67 -3.62 -12.12
N ALA A 32 -24.94 -3.87 -11.74
CA ALA A 32 -26.02 -2.92 -11.96
C ALA A 32 -26.06 -1.79 -10.93
N SER A 33 -25.75 -2.06 -9.66
CA SER A 33 -26.07 -1.13 -8.56
C SER A 33 -24.86 -0.67 -7.75
N PHE A 34 -23.65 -1.18 -8.03
CA PHE A 34 -22.49 -0.82 -7.23
C PHE A 34 -22.15 0.67 -7.30
N ALA A 35 -22.37 1.31 -8.45
CA ALA A 35 -22.15 2.75 -8.62
C ALA A 35 -23.11 3.60 -7.78
N ASP A 36 -24.33 3.11 -7.54
CA ASP A 36 -25.37 3.81 -6.77
C ASP A 36 -25.17 3.68 -5.25
N PHE A 37 -24.35 2.72 -4.81
CA PHE A 37 -24.05 2.56 -3.39
C PHE A 37 -23.22 3.72 -2.86
N SER A 38 -23.48 4.07 -1.59
CA SER A 38 -22.68 5.07 -0.89
C SER A 38 -21.19 4.67 -0.85
N PRO A 39 -20.27 5.64 -0.74
CA PRO A 39 -18.84 5.36 -0.62
C PRO A 39 -18.48 4.42 0.54
N GLU A 40 -19.27 4.43 1.63
CA GLU A 40 -19.09 3.53 2.77
C GLU A 40 -19.50 2.08 2.43
N GLN A 41 -20.64 1.89 1.75
CA GLN A 41 -21.09 0.57 1.29
C GLN A 41 -20.13 -0.02 0.27
N GLN A 42 -19.66 0.77 -0.69
CA GLN A 42 -18.66 0.34 -1.68
C GLN A 42 -17.35 -0.13 -1.01
N ARG A 43 -16.87 0.59 0.02
CA ARG A 43 -15.69 0.19 0.81
C ARG A 43 -15.91 -1.14 1.52
N ARG A 44 -17.07 -1.33 2.16
CA ARG A 44 -17.39 -2.59 2.87
C ARG A 44 -17.47 -3.77 1.92
N ILE A 45 -18.10 -3.61 0.76
CA ILE A 45 -18.16 -4.65 -0.28
C ILE A 45 -16.76 -5.02 -0.76
N ARG A 46 -15.91 -4.02 -1.07
CA ARG A 46 -14.52 -4.25 -1.47
C ARG A 46 -13.71 -4.96 -0.38
N ALA A 47 -13.89 -4.58 0.88
CA ALA A 47 -13.23 -5.23 2.01
C ALA A 47 -13.66 -6.68 2.15
N ALA A 48 -14.96 -6.97 2.08
CA ALA A 48 -15.49 -8.33 2.18
C ALA A 48 -14.94 -9.25 1.06
N VAL A 49 -14.85 -8.76 -0.17
CA VAL A 49 -14.27 -9.52 -1.30
C VAL A 49 -12.75 -9.64 -1.20
N ALA A 50 -12.05 -8.61 -0.70
CA ALA A 50 -10.60 -8.64 -0.53
C ALA A 50 -10.15 -9.61 0.57
N VAL A 51 -10.93 -9.76 1.65
CA VAL A 51 -10.60 -10.64 2.78
C VAL A 51 -10.52 -12.11 2.36
N GLU A 52 -11.38 -12.57 1.43
CA GLU A 52 -11.35 -13.94 0.91
C GLU A 52 -10.11 -14.23 0.03
N HIS A 53 -9.54 -13.21 -0.63
CA HIS A 53 -8.31 -13.35 -1.40
C HIS A 53 -7.03 -13.13 -0.58
N SER A 54 -7.16 -12.70 0.67
CA SER A 54 -6.02 -12.49 1.57
C SER A 54 -6.08 -13.49 2.72
N THR A 55 -5.48 -14.66 2.54
CA THR A 55 -5.02 -15.54 3.63
C THR A 55 -3.86 -14.93 4.44
N HIS A 56 -3.86 -13.60 4.65
CA HIS A 56 -2.88 -12.91 5.47
C HIS A 56 -3.55 -12.06 6.55
N PRO A 57 -3.12 -12.19 7.81
CA PRO A 57 -3.74 -11.48 8.93
C PRO A 57 -3.38 -9.99 8.90
N GLY A 58 -4.41 -9.16 8.94
CA GLY A 58 -4.39 -7.79 9.48
C GLY A 58 -3.88 -6.68 8.55
N PRO A 59 -4.26 -5.42 8.86
CA PRO A 59 -3.83 -4.25 8.11
C PRO A 59 -2.33 -4.04 8.35
N ARG A 60 -1.49 -4.57 7.45
CA ARG A 60 -0.09 -4.22 7.42
C ARG A 60 0.01 -2.72 7.15
N ALA A 61 0.60 -2.01 8.12
CA ALA A 61 1.07 -0.65 7.95
C ALA A 61 1.68 -0.49 6.55
N LYS A 62 1.33 0.62 5.88
CA LYS A 62 1.84 0.98 4.55
C LYS A 62 3.31 0.57 4.45
N PRO A 63 3.71 -0.26 3.47
CA PRO A 63 5.13 -0.54 3.30
C PRO A 63 5.79 0.81 3.05
N ALA A 64 6.64 1.23 3.99
CA ALA A 64 7.62 2.26 3.72
C ALA A 64 8.32 1.75 2.46
N LYS A 65 8.10 2.44 1.33
CA LYS A 65 8.84 2.22 0.09
C LYS A 65 10.28 2.13 0.54
N ALA A 66 10.87 0.94 0.44
CA ALA A 66 12.31 0.78 0.54
C ALA A 66 12.85 1.71 -0.53
N ALA A 67 13.29 2.90 -0.12
CA ALA A 67 14.02 3.79 -0.97
C ALA A 67 15.24 2.96 -1.34
N ALA A 68 15.31 2.55 -2.61
CA ALA A 68 16.54 2.04 -3.18
C ALA A 68 17.67 2.92 -2.65
N GLU A 69 18.64 2.31 -1.99
CA GLU A 69 19.82 2.94 -1.40
C GLU A 69 20.59 3.65 -2.51
N ALA A 70 20.12 4.83 -2.88
CA ALA A 70 20.85 5.74 -3.73
C ALA A 70 22.05 6.19 -2.91
N PRO A 71 23.26 6.19 -3.50
CA PRO A 71 24.47 6.55 -2.79
C PRO A 71 24.28 7.91 -2.10
N PRO A 72 24.71 8.04 -0.84
CA PRO A 72 24.56 9.28 -0.09
C PRO A 72 25.33 10.39 -0.83
N ARG A 73 24.62 11.44 -1.23
CA ARG A 73 25.19 12.57 -1.99
C ARG A 73 25.73 13.65 -1.06
N TYR A 74 25.09 13.80 0.10
CA TYR A 74 25.42 14.80 1.11
C TYR A 74 25.65 14.14 2.47
N TRP A 75 26.57 14.70 3.24
CA TRP A 75 26.95 14.21 4.56
C TRP A 75 27.14 15.36 5.54
N LEU A 76 26.69 15.18 6.77
CA LEU A 76 26.94 16.12 7.85
C LEU A 76 28.02 15.55 8.79
N PRO A 77 29.18 16.21 8.92
CA PRO A 77 30.31 15.67 9.69
C PRO A 77 30.03 15.56 11.20
N HIS A 78 29.13 16.41 11.74
CA HIS A 78 28.84 16.41 13.18
C HIS A 78 27.76 15.39 13.59
N SER A 79 26.79 15.11 12.72
CA SER A 79 25.66 14.23 13.04
C SER A 79 25.77 12.86 12.38
N GLN A 80 26.79 12.64 11.54
CA GLN A 80 26.98 11.45 10.71
C GLN A 80 25.79 11.10 9.83
N VAL A 81 24.82 12.02 9.68
CA VAL A 81 23.64 11.79 8.86
C VAL A 81 23.99 12.00 7.40
N THR A 82 23.65 11.00 6.60
CA THR A 82 23.79 11.04 5.14
C THR A 82 22.46 11.28 4.46
N TRP A 83 22.44 12.04 3.37
CA TRP A 83 21.24 12.26 2.56
C TRP A 83 21.57 12.15 1.08
N SER A 84 20.79 11.35 0.35
CA SER A 84 20.95 11.13 -1.09
C SER A 84 20.49 12.32 -1.96
N GLY A 85 20.00 13.40 -1.35
CA GLY A 85 19.46 14.57 -2.07
C GLY A 85 18.11 14.30 -2.76
N ARG A 86 17.53 13.11 -2.56
CA ARG A 86 16.19 12.75 -3.05
C ARG A 86 15.19 12.70 -1.90
N GLY A 87 13.94 13.10 -2.19
CA GLY A 87 12.84 13.06 -1.23
C GLY A 87 12.89 14.18 -0.21
N ARG A 88 12.30 13.95 0.96
CA ARG A 88 12.23 14.93 2.06
C ARG A 88 13.62 15.14 2.67
N VAL A 89 14.02 16.40 2.84
CA VAL A 89 15.23 16.79 3.58
C VAL A 89 15.12 16.28 5.04
N PRO A 90 16.12 15.54 5.56
CA PRO A 90 16.11 15.09 6.95
C PRO A 90 16.16 16.28 7.91
N GLN A 91 15.52 16.17 9.08
CA GLN A 91 15.54 17.25 10.08
C GLN A 91 16.95 17.63 10.53
N ALA A 92 17.90 16.68 10.53
CA ALA A 92 19.30 16.96 10.81
C ALA A 92 19.94 17.96 9.83
N PHE A 93 19.54 17.93 8.56
CA PHE A 93 20.01 18.86 7.52
C PHE A 93 19.42 20.26 7.72
N LEU A 94 18.13 20.35 8.07
CA LEU A 94 17.48 21.62 8.39
C LEU A 94 18.06 22.26 9.67
N ALA A 95 18.31 21.45 10.71
CA ALA A 95 18.93 21.93 11.93
C ALA A 95 20.36 22.42 11.68
N TRP A 96 21.10 21.77 10.77
CA TRP A 96 22.46 22.15 10.43
C TRP A 96 22.54 23.51 9.70
N GLU A 97 21.59 23.86 8.83
CA GLU A 97 21.54 25.16 8.15
C GLU A 97 21.56 26.35 9.13
N GLY A 98 21.07 26.17 10.36
CA GLY A 98 21.07 27.20 11.41
C GLY A 98 22.34 27.26 12.26
N THR A 99 23.33 26.41 12.02
CA THR A 99 24.53 26.31 12.87
C THR A 99 25.71 27.14 12.36
N VAL A 100 26.65 27.45 13.26
CA VAL A 100 27.93 28.11 12.92
C VAL A 100 28.70 27.28 11.89
N ALA A 101 28.65 25.94 12.00
CA ALA A 101 29.29 25.04 11.05
C ALA A 101 28.77 25.19 9.62
N HIS A 102 27.46 25.43 9.41
CA HIS A 102 26.93 25.74 8.08
C HIS A 102 27.41 27.09 7.58
N THR A 103 27.45 28.11 8.45
CA THR A 103 27.93 29.45 8.07
C THR A 103 29.41 29.42 7.67
N GLU A 104 30.25 28.70 8.41
CA GLU A 104 31.67 28.53 8.09
C GLU A 104 31.86 27.74 6.80
N TRP A 105 31.13 26.63 6.64
CA TRP A 105 31.20 25.83 5.43
C TRP A 105 30.72 26.61 4.19
N LYS A 106 29.65 27.42 4.30
CA LYS A 106 29.16 28.30 3.22
C LYS A 106 30.16 29.36 2.77
N LYS A 107 31.11 29.77 3.63
CA LYS A 107 32.20 30.68 3.22
C LYS A 107 33.15 30.01 2.24
N HIS A 108 33.36 28.70 2.39
CA HIS A 108 34.21 27.91 1.50
C HIS A 108 33.44 27.32 0.31
N HIS A 109 32.11 27.20 0.42
CA HIS A 109 31.21 26.64 -0.59
C HIS A 109 29.95 27.51 -0.81
N PRO A 110 30.06 28.62 -1.55
CA PRO A 110 28.96 29.58 -1.72
C PRO A 110 27.82 29.07 -2.62
N ASP A 111 28.09 28.17 -3.56
CA ASP A 111 27.09 27.64 -4.50
C ASP A 111 26.40 26.35 -4.01
N GLU A 112 26.97 25.72 -2.97
CA GLU A 112 26.44 24.48 -2.44
C GLU A 112 25.67 24.72 -1.15
N ARG A 113 24.64 23.90 -0.91
CA ARG A 113 23.76 23.99 0.25
C ARG A 113 24.15 23.02 1.37
N PHE A 114 24.79 21.90 1.04
CA PHE A 114 25.22 20.88 2.00
C PHE A 114 26.57 20.28 1.60
N PRO A 115 27.39 19.81 2.57
CA PRO A 115 28.68 19.19 2.28
C PRO A 115 28.46 17.90 1.51
N ALA A 116 29.24 17.69 0.45
CA ALA A 116 29.24 16.45 -0.30
C ALA A 116 29.72 15.28 0.58
N TYR A 117 29.18 14.09 0.35
CA TYR A 117 29.66 12.88 1.00
C TYR A 117 31.11 12.58 0.54
N PRO A 118 32.10 12.50 1.45
CA PRO A 118 33.43 12.03 1.11
C PRO A 118 33.33 10.51 0.90
N GLY A 119 33.23 10.11 -0.37
CA GLY A 119 33.31 8.71 -0.79
C GLY A 119 34.74 8.20 -0.78
#